data_AF-A0A4V0YG50-F1
#
_entry.id   AF-A0A4V0YG50-F1
#
_cell.length_a   1.000
_cell.length_b   1.000
_cell.length_c   1.000
_cell.angle_alpha   90.00
_cell.angle_beta   90.00
_cell.angle_gamma   90.00
#
_symmetry.space_group_name_H-M   'P 1'
#
loop_
_entity.id
_entity.type
_entity.pdbx_description
1 polymer ?
#
loop_
_entity_poly.entity_id
_entity_poly.type
_entity_poly.pdbx_seq_one_letter_code
_entity_poly.pdbx_strand_id
1 'polypeptide(L)'
;MAEERRPLWARRGVVISAAITLVLLVAAGVGVNQHGQDREAAGRACEEQAAYKYPPGTTLFRTYVGEPDPGRFEYRIVDIDANRPLTCLVEEDDGAWVASYLG
;
A
#
# COMPACT_ATOMS: atom_id res chain seq x y z
N MET A 1 -23.46 -3.77 -56.49
CA MET A 1 -23.36 -3.92 -55.04
C MET A 1 -21.89 -3.69 -54.67
N ALA A 2 -21.57 -2.55 -54.05
CA ALA A 2 -20.19 -2.17 -53.75
C ALA A 2 -19.86 -2.61 -52.31
N GLU A 3 -19.04 -3.64 -52.18
CA GLU A 3 -18.53 -4.12 -50.91
C GLU A 3 -17.48 -3.13 -50.38
N GLU A 4 -17.86 -2.40 -49.32
CA GLU A 4 -17.08 -1.39 -48.64
C GLU A 4 -15.84 -2.03 -47.98
N ARG A 5 -14.71 -2.01 -48.70
CA ARG A 5 -13.39 -2.37 -48.13
C ARG A 5 -12.98 -1.32 -47.09
N ARG A 6 -13.42 -1.51 -45.84
CA ARG A 6 -12.91 -0.73 -44.71
C ARG A 6 -11.39 -0.92 -44.60
N PRO A 7 -10.61 0.18 -44.56
CA PRO A 7 -9.16 0.10 -44.57
C PRO A 7 -8.67 -0.61 -43.28
N LEU A 8 -7.92 -1.70 -43.46
CA LEU A 8 -7.26 -2.49 -42.41
C LEU A 8 -6.38 -1.66 -41.45
N TRP A 9 -6.02 -0.44 -41.85
CA TRP A 9 -5.25 0.52 -41.07
C TRP A 9 -5.98 1.02 -39.82
N ALA A 10 -7.30 1.20 -39.88
CA ALA A 10 -8.08 1.63 -38.71
C ALA A 10 -8.10 0.55 -37.61
N ARG A 11 -8.08 -0.74 -37.98
CA ARG A 11 -8.06 -1.85 -37.02
C ARG A 11 -6.72 -1.96 -36.29
N ARG A 12 -5.59 -1.70 -36.97
CA ARG A 12 -4.26 -1.77 -36.35
C ARG A 12 -4.03 -0.66 -35.31
N GLY A 13 -4.46 0.57 -35.60
CA GLY A 13 -4.38 1.69 -34.65
C GLY A 13 -5.18 1.45 -33.37
N VAL A 14 -6.40 0.91 -33.49
CA VAL A 14 -7.26 0.59 -32.35
C VAL A 14 -6.70 -0.52 -31.47
N VAL A 15 -6.14 -1.57 -32.08
CA VAL A 15 -5.55 -2.71 -31.34
C VAL A 15 -4.31 -2.28 -30.55
N ILE A 16 -3.46 -1.44 -31.13
CA ILE A 16 -2.26 -0.93 -30.45
C ILE A 16 -2.66 -0.04 -29.27
N SER A 17 -3.60 0.88 -29.47
CA SER A 17 -4.08 1.75 -28.39
C SER A 17 -4.74 0.97 -27.24
N ALA A 18 -5.54 -0.06 -27.55
CA ALA A 18 -6.15 -0.92 -26.56
C ALA A 18 -5.10 -1.73 -25.77
N ALA A 19 -4.08 -2.26 -26.45
CA ALA A 19 -2.98 -3.00 -25.82
C ALA A 19 -2.16 -2.10 -24.88
N ILE A 20 -1.80 -0.89 -25.29
CA ILE A 20 -1.07 0.07 -24.44
C ILE A 20 -1.89 0.44 -23.21
N THR A 21 -3.18 0.70 -23.40
CA THR A 21 -4.10 1.03 -22.29
C THR A 21 -4.19 -0.13 -21.30
N LEU A 22 -4.29 -1.37 -21.78
CA LEU A 22 -4.32 -2.56 -20.94
C LEU A 22 -3.02 -2.73 -20.14
N VAL A 23 -1.86 -2.52 -20.76
CA VAL A 23 -0.56 -2.62 -20.08
C VAL A 23 -0.44 -1.57 -18.96
N LEU A 24 -0.86 -0.33 -19.22
CA LEU A 24 -0.85 0.74 -18.21
C LEU A 24 -1.79 0.41 -17.03
N LEU A 25 -2.98 -0.12 -17.31
CA LEU A 25 -3.92 -0.54 -16.26
C LEU A 25 -3.36 -1.69 -15.41
N VAL A 26 -2.69 -2.67 -16.01
CA VAL A 26 -2.03 -3.75 -15.28
C VAL A 26 -0.89 -3.22 -14.43
N ALA A 27 -0.03 -2.35 -14.97
CA ALA A 27 1.07 -1.75 -14.22
C ALA A 27 0.58 -0.92 -13.03
N ALA A 28 -0.47 -0.11 -13.23
CA ALA A 28 -1.10 0.64 -12.16
C ALA A 28 -1.73 -0.29 -11.11
N GLY A 29 -2.43 -1.35 -11.54
CA GLY A 29 -3.02 -2.34 -10.64
C GLY A 29 -1.99 -3.10 -9.80
N VAL A 30 -0.85 -3.47 -10.39
CA VAL A 30 0.28 -4.11 -9.69
C VAL A 30 0.87 -3.15 -8.66
N GLY A 31 1.12 -1.90 -9.03
CA GLY A 31 1.65 -0.89 -8.11
C GLY A 31 0.72 -0.63 -6.92
N VAL A 32 -0.60 -0.54 -7.15
CA VAL A 32 -1.59 -0.37 -6.07
C VAL A 32 -1.64 -1.59 -5.15
N ASN A 33 -1.57 -2.81 -5.70
CA ASN A 33 -1.57 -4.02 -4.89
C ASN A 33 -0.31 -4.11 -4.03
N GLN A 34 0.86 -3.87 -4.63
CA GLN A 34 2.14 -3.90 -3.91
C GLN A 34 2.17 -2.85 -2.80
N HIS A 35 1.75 -1.62 -3.08
CA HIS A 35 1.64 -0.57 -2.07
C HIS A 35 0.69 -0.95 -0.93
N GLY A 36 -0.43 -1.63 -1.23
CA GLY A 36 -1.33 -2.18 -0.22
C GLY A 36 -0.67 -3.27 0.64
N GLN A 37 0.14 -4.15 0.04
CA GLN A 37 0.89 -5.19 0.74
C GLN A 37 1.99 -4.60 1.64
N ASP A 38 2.71 -3.61 1.15
CA ASP A 38 3.76 -2.89 1.87
C ASP A 38 3.18 -2.19 3.09
N ARG A 39 2.03 -1.52 2.91
CA ARG A 39 1.29 -0.90 4.02
C ARG A 39 0.89 -1.94 5.08
N GLU A 40 0.33 -3.08 4.71
CA GLU A 40 -0.03 -4.12 5.68
C GLU A 40 1.20 -4.74 6.37
N ALA A 41 2.31 -4.92 5.66
CA ALA A 41 3.56 -5.41 6.24
C ALA A 41 4.16 -4.40 7.24
N ALA A 42 4.21 -3.12 6.88
CA ALA A 42 4.64 -2.05 7.77
C ALA A 42 3.73 -1.94 9.02
N GLY A 43 2.42 -2.06 8.83
CA GLY A 43 1.45 -2.04 9.94
C GLY A 43 1.70 -3.16 10.96
N ARG A 44 2.04 -4.37 10.48
CA ARG A 44 2.41 -5.50 11.36
C ARG A 44 3.69 -5.25 12.14
N ALA A 45 4.71 -4.65 11.51
CA ALA A 45 5.95 -4.31 12.21
C ALA A 45 5.71 -3.34 13.39
N CYS A 46 4.82 -2.35 13.21
CA CYS A 46 4.42 -1.46 14.31
C CYS A 46 3.66 -2.20 15.43
N GLU A 47 2.76 -3.14 15.09
CA GLU A 47 2.06 -3.97 16.07
C GLU A 47 3.01 -4.88 16.86
N GLU A 48 3.93 -5.55 16.18
CA GLU A 48 4.95 -6.40 16.79
C GLU A 48 5.83 -5.59 17.74
N GLN A 49 6.27 -4.40 17.31
CA GLN A 49 7.04 -3.53 18.18
C GLN A 49 6.20 -3.10 19.39
N ALA A 50 4.90 -2.78 19.20
CA ALA A 50 4.03 -2.29 20.26
C ALA A 50 3.75 -3.35 21.31
N ALA A 51 3.69 -4.61 20.91
CA ALA A 51 3.56 -5.74 21.83
C ALA A 51 4.70 -5.79 22.88
N TYR A 52 5.88 -5.23 22.59
CA TYR A 52 6.96 -5.10 23.58
C TYR A 52 6.77 -3.95 24.58
N LYS A 53 5.95 -2.94 24.25
CA LYS A 53 5.68 -1.79 25.11
C LYS A 53 4.43 -1.97 25.97
N TYR A 54 3.46 -2.74 25.50
CA TYR A 54 2.23 -3.00 26.24
C TYR A 54 2.29 -4.31 27.04
N PRO A 55 1.52 -4.42 28.12
CA PRO A 55 1.36 -5.69 28.82
C PRO A 55 0.84 -6.80 27.89
N PRO A 56 1.26 -8.06 28.11
CA PRO A 56 0.70 -9.18 27.38
C PRO A 56 -0.81 -9.29 27.62
N GLY A 57 -1.58 -9.52 26.56
CA GLY A 57 -3.04 -9.61 26.60
C GLY A 57 -3.76 -8.28 26.40
N THR A 58 -3.04 -7.16 26.23
CA THR A 58 -3.64 -5.87 25.83
C THR A 58 -4.23 -5.98 24.42
N THR A 59 -5.46 -5.49 24.25
CA THR A 59 -6.08 -5.37 22.92
C THR A 59 -5.61 -4.08 22.27
N LEU A 60 -4.79 -4.20 21.22
CA LEU A 60 -4.23 -3.06 20.50
C LEU A 60 -5.02 -2.76 19.24
N PHE A 61 -5.32 -1.48 19.01
CA PHE A 61 -5.97 -1.02 17.79
C PHE A 61 -5.01 -0.19 16.97
N ARG A 62 -4.63 -0.72 15.80
CA ARG A 62 -3.82 -0.03 14.80
C ARG A 62 -4.70 0.80 13.88
N THR A 63 -4.32 2.06 13.70
CA THR A 63 -4.92 2.98 12.74
C THR A 63 -3.83 3.51 11.82
N TYR A 64 -4.06 3.43 10.51
CA TYR A 64 -3.19 4.09 9.53
C TYR A 64 -3.42 5.61 9.58
N VAL A 65 -2.34 6.38 9.73
CA VAL A 65 -2.40 7.85 9.83
C VAL A 65 -2.11 8.46 8.46
N GLY A 66 -1.04 8.02 7.81
CA GLY A 66 -0.62 8.54 6.53
C GLY A 66 0.75 8.04 6.11
N GLU A 67 1.23 8.61 5.01
CA GLU A 67 2.55 8.34 4.42
C GLU A 67 3.27 9.69 4.30
N PRO A 68 4.00 10.14 5.34
CA PRO A 68 4.68 11.43 5.32
C PRO A 68 5.73 11.53 4.21
N ASP A 69 6.40 10.42 3.88
CA ASP A 69 7.39 10.30 2.82
C ASP A 69 7.12 9.01 2.03
N PRO A 70 7.38 8.94 0.70
CA PRO A 70 7.17 7.73 -0.08
C PRO A 70 7.90 6.51 0.52
N GLY A 71 7.15 5.45 0.84
CA GLY A 71 7.67 4.24 1.48
C GLY A 71 7.84 4.33 3.01
N ARG A 72 7.41 5.44 3.62
CA ARG A 72 7.45 5.66 5.08
C ARG A 72 6.03 5.82 5.60
N PHE A 73 5.57 4.87 6.39
CA PHE A 73 4.19 4.77 6.84
C PHE A 73 4.05 5.14 8.32
N GLU A 74 3.09 6.00 8.61
CA GLU A 74 2.74 6.38 9.98
C GLU A 74 1.50 5.64 10.46
N TYR A 75 1.60 5.04 11.64
CA TYR A 75 0.52 4.34 12.32
C TYR A 75 0.35 4.86 13.73
N ARG A 76 -0.89 4.83 14.21
CA ARG A 76 -1.20 5.02 15.62
C ARG A 76 -1.74 3.74 16.20
N ILE A 77 -1.14 3.29 17.30
CA ILE A 77 -1.61 2.16 18.09
C ILE A 77 -2.18 2.68 19.40
N VAL A 78 -3.41 2.28 19.71
CA VAL A 78 -4.09 2.66 20.94
C VAL A 78 -4.45 1.41 21.74
N ASP A 79 -4.07 1.41 23.00
CA ASP A 79 -4.71 0.60 24.03
C ASP A 79 -6.01 1.28 24.45
N ILE A 80 -7.15 0.66 24.15
CA ILE A 80 -8.48 1.23 24.45
C ILE A 80 -8.71 1.36 25.95
N ASP A 81 -8.17 0.44 26.75
CA ASP A 81 -8.43 0.40 28.19
C ASP A 81 -7.61 1.46 28.93
N ALA A 82 -6.37 1.71 28.48
CA ALA A 82 -5.48 2.70 29.08
C ALA A 82 -5.54 4.09 28.42
N ASN A 83 -6.14 4.21 27.23
CA ASN A 83 -6.15 5.42 26.40
C ASN A 83 -4.77 6.07 26.26
N ARG A 84 -3.74 5.24 26.08
CA ARG A 84 -2.36 5.68 25.85
C ARG A 84 -2.03 5.43 24.38
N PRO A 85 -2.10 6.44 23.50
CA PRO A 85 -1.73 6.26 22.11
C PRO A 85 -0.21 6.23 21.98
N LEU A 86 0.29 5.33 21.13
CA LEU A 86 1.65 5.35 20.62
C LEU A 86 1.60 5.59 19.12
N THR A 87 2.44 6.49 18.64
CA THR A 87 2.60 6.72 17.20
C THR A 87 3.85 5.98 16.75
N CYS A 88 3.71 5.07 15.80
CA CYS A 88 4.82 4.44 15.10
C CYS A 88 5.00 5.12 13.75
N LEU A 89 6.24 5.22 13.34
CA LEU A 89 6.62 5.48 11.98
C LEU A 89 7.48 4.32 11.50
N VAL A 90 7.14 3.78 10.33
CA VAL A 90 7.67 2.52 9.83
C VAL A 90 8.26 2.76 8.45
N GLU A 91 9.49 2.32 8.27
CA GLU A 91 10.24 2.44 7.02
C GLU A 91 10.94 1.11 6.69
N GLU A 92 11.21 0.88 5.42
CA GLU A 92 11.97 -0.28 4.98
C GLU A 92 13.47 0.00 5.14
N ASP A 93 14.17 -0.87 5.86
CA ASP A 93 15.62 -0.85 6.05
C ASP A 93 16.16 -2.25 5.73
N ASP A 94 17.05 -2.33 4.73
CA ASP A 94 17.63 -3.59 4.22
C ASP A 94 16.61 -4.71 3.92
N GLY A 95 15.43 -4.35 3.41
CA GLY A 95 14.35 -5.29 3.08
C GLY A 95 13.53 -5.77 4.28
N ALA A 96 13.69 -5.14 5.44
CA ALA A 96 12.88 -5.36 6.64
C ALA A 96 12.10 -4.09 7.01
N TRP A 97 10.85 -4.25 7.46
CA TRP A 97 10.06 -3.13 7.98
C TRP A 97 10.46 -2.83 9.41
N VAL A 98 11.04 -1.65 9.65
CA VAL A 98 11.50 -1.21 10.95
C VAL A 98 10.58 -0.12 11.47
N ALA A 99 10.00 -0.36 12.65
CA ALA A 99 9.15 0.60 13.32
C ALA A 99 9.95 1.44 14.34
N SER A 100 9.65 2.73 14.40
CA SER A 100 10.22 3.70 15.33
C SER A 100 9.10 4.49 16.00
N TYR A 101 9.17 4.70 17.31
CA TYR A 101 8.14 5.46 18.02
C TYR A 101 8.42 6.95 18.00
N LEU A 102 7.38 7.71 17.67
CA LEU A 102 7.31 9.14 17.91
C LEU A 102 6.73 9.30 19.32
N GLY A 103 7.58 9.73 20.25
CA GLY A 103 7.30 9.79 21.70
C GLY A 103 6.14 10.67 22.11
#